data_AF-A0A7C9JV96-F1
#
_entry.id   AF-A0A7C9JV96-F1
#
_cell.length_a   1.000
_cell.length_b   1.000
_cell.length_c   1.000
_cell.angle_alpha   90.00
_cell.angle_beta   90.00
_cell.angle_gamma   90.00
#
_symmetry.space_group_name_H-M   'P 1'
#
loop_
_entity.id
_entity.type
_entity.pdbx_description
1 polymer ?
#
loop_
_entity_poly.entity_id
_entity_poly.type
_entity_poly.pdbx_seq_one_letter_code
_entity_poly.pdbx_strand_id
1 'polypeptide(L)'
;MIGTILMAGLLVLSAPAGGSAGRDGGTLDGFAITHVPAAAGPSVSDFESEWEDVTFATRVWERETPDGHQADLRVAVLRGDALTDLPSLREFLTEYDERETWDLKEFAKDGTPGLATETEAFWLDSPGVALTVRITENPLTGDDLMDVVQGISG
;
A
#
# COMPACT_ATOMS: atom_id res chain seq x y z
N MET A 1 -32.05 -16.39 5.80
CA MET A 1 -30.90 -16.29 4.89
C MET A 1 -29.78 -15.61 5.63
N ILE A 2 -28.57 -16.11 5.38
CA ILE A 2 -27.38 -16.07 6.21
C ILE A 2 -27.02 -14.62 6.62
N GLY A 3 -26.80 -14.42 7.91
CA GLY A 3 -26.43 -13.14 8.49
C GLY A 3 -24.98 -12.80 8.18
N THR A 4 -24.78 -11.60 7.63
CA THR A 4 -23.48 -10.96 7.49
C THR A 4 -22.91 -10.71 8.88
N ILE A 5 -21.97 -11.56 9.31
CA ILE A 5 -21.14 -11.27 10.48
C ILE A 5 -20.05 -10.34 9.99
N LEU A 6 -20.18 -9.06 10.32
CA LEU A 6 -19.11 -8.08 10.26
C LEU A 6 -18.03 -8.52 11.27
N MET A 7 -17.04 -9.30 10.84
CA MET A 7 -15.86 -9.60 11.66
C MET A 7 -14.99 -8.36 11.67
N ALA A 8 -15.23 -7.49 12.65
CA ALA A 8 -14.34 -6.40 12.99
C ALA A 8 -13.01 -6.99 13.49
N GLY A 9 -12.04 -7.15 12.59
CA GLY A 9 -10.64 -7.30 12.98
C GLY A 9 -10.26 -6.13 13.87
N LEU A 10 -9.70 -6.42 15.04
CA LEU A 10 -9.28 -5.41 16.01
C LEU A 10 -8.08 -4.64 15.43
N LEU A 11 -8.36 -3.48 14.84
CA LEU A 11 -7.34 -2.55 14.36
C LEU A 11 -6.67 -1.90 15.58
N VAL A 12 -5.49 -2.40 15.96
CA VAL A 12 -4.66 -1.76 17.00
C VAL A 12 -3.81 -0.69 16.32
N LEU A 13 -4.23 0.57 16.45
CA LEU A 13 -3.45 1.73 16.01
C LEU A 13 -2.35 2.00 17.06
N SER A 14 -1.11 1.62 16.77
CA SER A 14 0.08 1.97 17.57
C SER A 14 0.79 3.20 17.01
N ALA A 15 1.53 3.90 17.88
CA ALA A 15 2.33 5.10 17.55
C ALA A 15 3.42 4.79 16.50
N PRO A 16 3.83 5.74 15.66
CA PRO A 16 4.63 5.45 14.46
C PRO A 16 6.03 4.92 14.78
N ALA A 17 6.40 3.77 14.22
CA ALA A 17 7.80 3.36 14.10
C ALA A 17 8.54 4.25 13.09
N GLY A 18 9.79 4.58 13.45
CA GLY A 18 10.66 5.57 12.82
C GLY A 18 10.60 5.70 11.29
N GLY A 19 10.14 6.86 10.84
CA GLY A 19 10.24 7.35 9.47
C GLY A 19 10.22 8.87 9.46
N SER A 20 10.78 9.49 8.42
CA SER A 20 10.63 10.94 8.20
C SER A 20 9.45 11.17 7.27
N ALA A 21 8.25 11.36 7.81
CA ALA A 21 7.07 11.67 7.01
C ALA A 21 7.16 13.10 6.45
N GLY A 22 7.00 13.23 5.13
CA GLY A 22 6.92 14.51 4.44
C GLY A 22 6.00 14.43 3.23
N ARG A 23 5.46 15.58 2.80
CA ARG A 23 4.60 15.65 1.61
C ARG A 23 5.28 15.04 0.38
N ASP A 24 6.59 15.22 0.28
CA ASP A 24 7.40 14.76 -0.86
C ASP A 24 7.92 13.33 -0.69
N GLY A 25 7.45 12.57 0.31
CA GLY A 25 7.88 11.19 0.57
C GLY A 25 8.64 11.04 1.89
N GLY A 26 9.88 10.57 1.80
CA GLY A 26 10.75 10.24 2.93
C GLY A 26 10.81 8.73 3.22
N THR A 27 11.28 8.34 4.40
CA THR A 27 11.42 6.92 4.74
C THR A 27 10.15 6.36 5.40
N LEU A 28 9.74 5.16 4.99
CA LEU A 28 8.70 4.33 5.58
C LEU A 28 9.26 2.91 5.77
N ASP A 29 9.44 2.50 7.03
CA ASP A 29 9.86 1.13 7.40
C ASP A 29 11.07 0.58 6.61
N GLY A 30 12.10 1.42 6.47
CA GLY A 30 13.35 1.10 5.76
C GLY A 30 13.35 1.44 4.27
N PHE A 31 12.19 1.73 3.67
CA PHE A 31 12.08 2.10 2.26
C PHE A 31 12.01 3.62 2.09
N ALA A 32 12.83 4.16 1.19
CA ALA A 32 12.76 5.54 0.76
C ALA A 32 11.69 5.71 -0.33
N ILE A 33 10.77 6.64 -0.11
CA ILE A 33 9.79 7.11 -1.09
C ILE A 33 10.31 8.45 -1.62
N THR A 34 10.78 8.46 -2.86
CA THR A 34 11.46 9.62 -3.47
C THR A 34 10.61 10.34 -4.52
N HIS A 35 9.48 9.74 -4.90
CA HIS A 35 8.51 10.33 -5.81
C HIS A 35 7.12 10.28 -5.19
N VAL A 36 6.47 11.43 -5.11
CA VAL A 36 5.04 11.55 -4.82
C VAL A 36 4.44 12.53 -5.83
N PRO A 37 3.39 12.15 -6.56
CA PRO A 37 2.74 13.02 -7.53
C PRO A 37 2.32 14.35 -6.89
N ALA A 38 2.57 15.45 -7.60
CA ALA A 38 2.17 16.79 -7.14
C ALA A 38 0.64 16.90 -6.97
N ALA A 39 -0.11 16.07 -7.70
CA ALA A 39 -1.57 16.03 -7.66
C ALA A 39 -2.14 15.33 -6.41
N ALA A 40 -1.32 14.61 -5.62
CA ALA A 40 -1.76 14.00 -4.36
C ALA A 40 -2.04 15.04 -3.26
N GLY A 41 -2.83 14.66 -2.27
CA GLY A 41 -3.25 15.52 -1.19
C GLY A 41 -2.09 16.01 -0.33
N PRO A 42 -2.18 17.21 0.28
CA PRO A 42 -1.09 17.82 1.03
C PRO A 42 -0.86 17.18 2.40
N SER A 43 -1.87 16.53 2.98
CA SER A 43 -1.79 15.93 4.31
C SER A 43 -1.16 14.55 4.24
N VAL A 44 -0.26 14.24 5.19
CA VAL A 44 0.44 12.96 5.26
C VAL A 44 0.27 12.35 6.64
N SER A 45 -0.09 11.07 6.68
CA SER A 45 -0.31 10.32 7.92
C SER A 45 0.31 8.93 7.81
N ASP A 46 0.96 8.50 8.89
CA ASP A 46 1.52 7.16 9.03
C ASP A 46 0.72 6.35 10.05
N PHE A 47 0.53 5.06 9.78
CA PHE A 47 -0.20 4.14 10.63
C PHE A 47 0.44 2.76 10.61
N GLU A 48 0.29 2.06 11.72
CA GLU A 48 0.59 0.64 11.82
C GLU A 48 -0.69 -0.16 12.05
N SER A 49 -0.77 -1.31 11.41
CA SER A 49 -1.83 -2.30 11.62
C SER A 49 -1.31 -3.71 11.42
N GLU A 50 -2.06 -4.70 11.86
CA GLU A 50 -1.72 -6.11 11.72
C GLU A 50 -2.96 -6.90 11.30
N TRP A 51 -2.77 -7.87 10.41
CA TRP A 51 -3.80 -8.83 10.00
C TRP A 51 -3.12 -10.15 9.63
N GLU A 52 -3.59 -11.27 10.20
CA GLU A 52 -3.03 -12.62 10.01
C GLU A 52 -1.50 -12.69 10.12
N ASP A 53 -0.94 -12.18 11.23
CA ASP A 53 0.49 -12.15 11.51
C ASP A 53 1.34 -11.36 10.48
N VAL A 54 0.69 -10.60 9.58
CA VAL A 54 1.33 -9.64 8.68
C VAL A 54 1.12 -8.23 9.23
N THR A 55 2.23 -7.57 9.53
CA THR A 55 2.24 -6.16 9.95
C THR A 55 2.32 -5.25 8.72
N PHE A 56 1.67 -4.09 8.81
CA PHE A 56 1.61 -3.07 7.78
C PHE A 56 2.15 -1.77 8.36
N ALA A 57 3.25 -1.25 7.81
CA ALA A 57 3.64 0.14 7.98
C ALA A 57 3.11 0.92 6.79
N THR A 58 2.11 1.79 7.02
CA THR A 58 1.36 2.46 5.96
C THR A 58 1.55 3.97 6.04
N ARG A 59 1.84 4.61 4.90
CA ARG A 59 1.73 6.06 4.72
C ARG A 59 0.60 6.39 3.74
N VAL A 60 -0.19 7.40 4.07
CA VAL A 60 -1.28 7.89 3.20
C VAL A 60 -1.11 9.39 2.96
N TRP A 61 -1.38 9.80 1.72
CA TRP A 61 -1.53 11.18 1.31
C TRP A 61 -3.01 11.50 1.10
N GLU A 62 -3.50 12.51 1.81
CA GLU A 62 -4.93 12.83 1.90
C GLU A 62 -5.20 14.28 1.56
N ARG A 63 -6.39 14.52 0.99
CA ARG A 63 -6.96 15.86 0.81
C ARG A 63 -8.18 16.02 1.69
N GLU A 64 -8.40 17.26 2.12
CA GLU A 64 -9.67 17.64 2.74
C GLU A 64 -10.75 17.79 1.66
N THR A 65 -11.91 17.22 1.91
CA THR A 65 -13.11 17.31 1.09
C THR A 65 -14.25 17.88 1.94
N PRO A 66 -15.34 18.38 1.32
CA PRO A 66 -16.51 18.84 2.08
C PRO A 66 -17.09 17.78 3.03
N ASP A 67 -16.87 16.49 2.73
CA ASP A 67 -17.43 15.35 3.47
C ASP A 67 -16.39 14.68 4.41
N GLY A 68 -15.17 15.22 4.50
CA GLY A 68 -14.12 14.71 5.41
C GLY A 68 -12.73 14.68 4.77
N HIS A 69 -12.05 13.55 4.90
CA HIS A 69 -10.75 13.32 4.28
C HIS A 69 -10.86 12.21 3.24
N GLN A 70 -10.13 12.39 2.15
CA GLN A 70 -10.03 11.43 1.06
C GLN A 70 -8.57 11.07 0.85
N ALA A 71 -8.26 9.77 0.90
CA ALA A 71 -6.96 9.25 0.54
C ALA A 71 -6.79 9.27 -0.97
N ASP A 72 -5.72 9.88 -1.46
CA ASP A 72 -5.36 9.85 -2.88
C ASP A 72 -4.37 8.74 -3.17
N LEU A 73 -3.36 8.60 -2.30
CA LEU A 73 -2.25 7.65 -2.44
C LEU A 73 -2.00 6.96 -1.09
N ARG A 74 -1.76 5.66 -1.15
CA ARG A 74 -1.31 4.83 -0.03
C ARG A 74 -0.09 4.04 -0.45
N VAL A 75 0.94 4.07 0.38
CA VAL A 75 2.10 3.17 0.28
C VAL A 75 2.13 2.36 1.57
N ALA A 76 2.25 1.03 1.46
CA ALA A 76 2.42 0.18 2.63
C ALA A 76 3.57 -0.80 2.42
N VAL A 77 4.36 -0.96 3.48
CA VAL A 77 5.35 -2.04 3.63
C VAL A 77 4.71 -3.11 4.50
N LEU A 78 4.67 -4.33 3.97
CA LEU A 78 4.09 -5.49 4.61
C LEU A 78 5.23 -6.40 5.08
N ARG A 79 5.15 -6.85 6.33
CA ARG A 79 6.11 -7.82 6.89
C ARG A 79 5.40 -8.99 7.56
N GLY A 80 5.75 -10.20 7.16
CA GLY A 80 5.26 -11.44 7.77
C GLY A 80 5.74 -12.68 7.04
N ASP A 81 5.97 -13.77 7.78
CA ASP A 81 6.61 -15.00 7.28
C ASP A 81 5.82 -15.70 6.17
N ALA A 82 4.52 -15.43 6.05
CA ALA A 82 3.65 -15.99 5.00
C ALA A 82 3.93 -15.38 3.61
N LEU A 83 4.58 -14.22 3.52
CA LEU A 83 4.84 -13.51 2.26
C LEU A 83 6.09 -14.05 1.56
N THR A 84 6.05 -15.31 1.11
CA THR A 84 7.24 -16.01 0.59
C THR A 84 7.55 -15.73 -0.86
N ASP A 85 6.52 -15.47 -1.67
CA ASP A 85 6.61 -15.23 -3.10
C ASP A 85 5.40 -14.44 -3.62
N LEU A 86 5.46 -14.04 -4.89
CA LEU A 86 4.45 -13.18 -5.52
C LEU A 86 3.05 -13.82 -5.56
N PRO A 87 2.90 -15.14 -5.85
CA PRO A 87 1.64 -15.85 -5.65
C PRO A 87 1.10 -15.76 -4.21
N SER A 88 1.92 -16.02 -3.18
CA SER A 88 1.49 -15.94 -1.78
C SER A 88 1.08 -14.52 -1.38
N LEU A 89 1.82 -13.49 -1.83
CA LEU A 89 1.42 -12.10 -1.62
C LEU A 89 0.08 -11.79 -2.30
N ARG A 90 -0.14 -12.26 -3.53
CA ARG A 90 -1.41 -12.07 -4.22
C ARG A 90 -2.56 -12.75 -3.49
N GLU A 91 -2.36 -13.98 -3.00
CA GLU A 91 -3.35 -14.72 -2.21
C GLU A 91 -3.69 -13.98 -0.92
N PHE A 92 -2.68 -13.55 -0.17
CA PHE A 92 -2.85 -12.72 1.03
C PHE A 92 -3.65 -11.44 0.75
N LEU A 93 -3.28 -10.67 -0.29
CA LEU A 93 -4.00 -9.44 -0.65
C LEU A 93 -5.42 -9.72 -1.15
N THR A 94 -5.66 -10.87 -1.78
CA THR A 94 -7.00 -11.29 -2.21
C THR A 94 -7.92 -11.48 -1.01
N GLU A 95 -7.41 -12.11 0.06
CA GLU A 95 -8.17 -12.31 1.30
C GLU A 95 -8.32 -11.01 2.08
N TYR A 96 -7.22 -10.27 2.28
CA TYR A 96 -7.21 -9.00 3.01
C TYR A 96 -8.18 -7.96 2.41
N ASP A 97 -8.24 -7.85 1.08
CA ASP A 97 -9.16 -6.91 0.40
C ASP A 97 -10.56 -7.48 0.17
N GLU A 98 -10.85 -8.70 0.62
CA GLU A 98 -12.08 -9.44 0.30
C GLU A 98 -12.37 -9.46 -1.23
N ARG A 99 -11.29 -9.57 -2.03
CA ARG A 99 -11.35 -9.38 -3.49
C ARG A 99 -11.65 -10.70 -4.20
N GLU A 100 -12.69 -10.72 -5.03
CA GLU A 100 -13.05 -11.94 -5.79
C GLU A 100 -12.22 -12.14 -7.07
N THR A 101 -11.88 -11.05 -7.77
CA THR A 101 -11.20 -11.10 -9.07
C THR A 101 -10.17 -9.99 -9.23
N TRP A 102 -9.22 -10.22 -10.13
CA TRP A 102 -8.13 -9.30 -10.41
C TRP A 102 -7.97 -9.09 -11.93
N ASP A 103 -7.71 -7.85 -12.34
CA ASP A 103 -7.23 -7.52 -13.70
C ASP A 103 -5.74 -7.14 -13.63
N LEU A 104 -4.87 -8.16 -13.58
CA LEU A 104 -3.44 -7.99 -13.29
C LEU A 104 -2.63 -7.89 -14.57
N LYS A 105 -1.70 -6.94 -14.56
CA LYS A 105 -0.61 -6.78 -15.53
C LYS A 105 0.71 -6.99 -14.81
N GLU A 106 1.61 -7.71 -15.46
CA GLU A 106 2.96 -7.90 -14.95
C GLU A 106 3.78 -6.63 -15.16
N PHE A 107 4.65 -6.31 -14.19
CA PHE A 107 5.69 -5.30 -14.34
C PHE A 107 6.97 -5.77 -13.65
N ALA A 108 8.06 -5.00 -13.82
CA ALA A 108 9.30 -5.24 -13.10
C ALA A 108 9.77 -3.96 -12.39
N LYS A 109 10.09 -4.08 -11.10
CA LYS A 109 10.75 -3.06 -10.28
C LYS A 109 12.22 -3.43 -10.13
N ASP A 110 13.11 -2.73 -10.83
CA ASP A 110 14.55 -3.01 -10.82
C ASP A 110 14.92 -4.49 -11.07
N GLY A 111 14.14 -5.16 -11.93
CA GLY A 111 14.29 -6.58 -12.24
C GLY A 111 13.50 -7.54 -11.35
N THR A 112 12.88 -7.04 -10.28
CA THR A 112 11.99 -7.81 -9.40
C THR A 112 10.58 -7.86 -9.97
N PRO A 113 9.99 -9.06 -10.19
CA PRO A 113 8.63 -9.19 -10.70
C PRO A 113 7.58 -8.60 -9.74
N GLY A 114 6.60 -7.91 -10.30
CA GLY A 114 5.43 -7.39 -9.57
C GLY A 114 4.15 -7.51 -10.41
N LEU A 115 3.02 -7.28 -9.76
CA LEU A 115 1.71 -7.25 -10.40
C LEU A 115 0.99 -5.93 -10.11
N ALA A 116 0.31 -5.41 -11.11
CA ALA A 116 -0.45 -4.17 -11.00
C ALA A 116 -1.82 -4.26 -11.65
N THR A 117 -2.80 -3.57 -11.06
CA THR A 117 -4.03 -3.13 -11.73
C THR A 117 -3.84 -1.70 -12.24
N GLU A 118 -4.92 -1.03 -12.66
CA GLU A 118 -4.85 0.41 -13.00
C GLU A 118 -4.60 1.30 -11.78
N THR A 119 -4.92 0.83 -10.57
CA THR A 119 -4.92 1.65 -9.35
C THR A 119 -4.09 1.07 -8.21
N GLU A 120 -3.49 -0.11 -8.40
CA GLU A 120 -2.74 -0.79 -7.36
C GLU A 120 -1.55 -1.52 -7.95
N ALA A 121 -0.41 -1.49 -7.28
CA ALA A 121 0.77 -2.26 -7.62
C ALA A 121 1.36 -2.91 -6.37
N PHE A 122 1.84 -4.15 -6.50
CA PHE A 122 2.47 -4.86 -5.40
C PHE A 122 3.57 -5.81 -5.88
N TRP A 123 4.59 -5.97 -5.04
CA TRP A 123 5.74 -6.85 -5.28
C TRP A 123 6.40 -7.23 -3.95
N LEU A 124 7.27 -8.24 -3.99
CA LEU A 124 8.13 -8.58 -2.85
C LEU A 124 9.49 -7.91 -3.04
N ASP A 125 10.01 -7.29 -1.98
CA ASP A 125 11.42 -6.89 -1.93
C ASP A 125 12.31 -8.10 -1.61
N SER A 126 11.87 -8.90 -0.64
CA SER A 126 12.47 -10.17 -0.26
C SER A 126 11.38 -11.11 0.32
N PRO A 127 11.65 -12.41 0.49
CA PRO A 127 10.76 -13.25 1.29
C PRO A 127 10.51 -12.62 2.66
N GLY A 128 9.24 -12.51 3.05
CA GLY A 128 8.78 -11.88 4.28
C GLY A 128 8.60 -10.36 4.23
N VAL A 129 8.93 -9.69 3.11
CA VAL A 129 8.83 -8.23 2.95
C VAL A 129 8.23 -7.88 1.59
N ALA A 130 7.07 -7.24 1.61
CA ALA A 130 6.37 -6.81 0.41
C ALA A 130 5.99 -5.34 0.45
N LEU A 131 5.67 -4.78 -0.71
CA LEU A 131 5.17 -3.42 -0.83
C LEU A 131 3.87 -3.40 -1.60
N THR A 132 3.00 -2.47 -1.22
CA THR A 132 1.82 -2.09 -1.99
C THR A 132 1.82 -0.58 -2.22
N VAL A 133 1.42 -0.18 -3.42
CA VAL A 133 1.11 1.20 -3.77
C VAL A 133 -0.31 1.20 -4.29
N ARG A 134 -1.18 2.04 -3.72
CA ARG A 134 -2.60 2.14 -4.11
C ARG A 134 -2.97 3.59 -4.32
N ILE A 135 -3.64 3.85 -5.44
CA ILE A 135 -4.35 5.10 -5.67
C ILE A 135 -5.85 4.84 -5.48
N THR A 136 -6.51 5.65 -4.67
CA THR A 136 -7.91 5.40 -4.30
C THR A 136 -8.86 6.15 -5.22
N GLU A 137 -8.52 7.38 -5.62
CA GLU A 137 -9.38 8.23 -6.43
C GLU A 137 -8.61 9.24 -7.30
N ASN A 138 -9.30 9.80 -8.30
CA ASN A 138 -8.77 10.78 -9.25
C ASN A 138 -8.40 12.09 -8.51
N PRO A 139 -7.19 12.66 -8.69
CA PRO A 139 -6.59 12.96 -9.99
C PRO A 139 -5.48 12.00 -10.45
N LEU A 140 -5.12 10.99 -9.65
CA LEU A 140 -3.98 10.12 -9.96
C LEU A 140 -4.33 9.08 -11.02
N THR A 141 -3.34 8.77 -11.85
CA THR A 141 -3.45 7.84 -12.99
C THR A 141 -2.57 6.61 -12.80
N GLY A 142 -2.74 5.60 -13.67
CA GLY A 142 -1.83 4.46 -13.70
C GLY A 142 -0.37 4.82 -14.01
N ASP A 143 -0.13 5.92 -14.73
CA ASP A 143 1.23 6.43 -14.95
C ASP A 143 1.81 6.99 -13.65
N ASP A 144 1.02 7.78 -12.90
CA ASP A 144 1.43 8.27 -11.57
C ASP A 144 1.73 7.12 -10.59
N LEU A 145 0.92 6.06 -10.64
CA LEU A 145 1.13 4.84 -9.85
C LEU A 145 2.51 4.23 -10.15
N MET A 146 2.85 4.08 -11.43
CA MET A 146 4.15 3.52 -11.84
C MET A 146 5.31 4.44 -11.49
N ASP A 147 5.16 5.76 -11.60
CA ASP A 147 6.18 6.72 -11.18
C ASP A 147 6.47 6.64 -9.67
N VAL A 148 5.44 6.45 -8.84
CA VAL A 148 5.61 6.18 -7.40
C VAL A 148 6.35 4.86 -7.17
N VAL A 149 5.95 3.79 -7.86
CA VAL A 149 6.60 2.47 -7.75
C VAL A 149 8.09 2.58 -8.06
N GLN A 150 8.47 3.27 -9.14
CA GLN A 150 9.88 3.47 -9.49
C GLN A 150 10.61 4.37 -8.48
N GLY A 151 9.90 5.30 -7.83
CA GLY A 151 10.43 6.17 -6.80
C GLY A 151 10.67 5.50 -5.44
N ILE A 152 10.34 4.22 -5.26
CA ILE A 152 10.56 3.50 -4.00
C ILE A 152 11.86 2.68 -4.05
N SER A 153 12.72 2.80 -3.04
CA SER A 153 13.97 2.04 -2.93
C SER A 153 14.27 1.65 -1.48
N GLY A 154 14.84 0.47 -1.24
CA GLY A 154 15.24 -0.05 0.08
C GLY A 154 16.49 -0.91 -0.01
#